data_AF-A0A7K2KKB5-F1
#
_entry.id   AF-A0A7K2KKB5-F1
#
_cell.length_a   1.000
_cell.length_b   1.000
_cell.length_c   1.000
_cell.angle_alpha   90.00
_cell.angle_beta   90.00
_cell.angle_gamma   90.00
#
_symmetry.space_group_name_H-M   'P 1'
#
loop_
_entity.id
_entity.type
_entity.pdbx_description
1 polymer ?
#
loop_
_entity_poly.entity_id
_entity_poly.type
_entity_poly.pdbx_seq_one_letter_code
_entity_poly.pdbx_strand_id
1 'polypeptide(L)' 'MPVVLSTDHGSRPRPEPAEGCTPCGYLVRWFDHYTSAGPQRDESAAVDCAVEIRNHPHDPPKM' A
#
# COMPACT_ATOMS: atom_id res chain seq x y z
N MET A 1 -10.51 25.91 -8.16
CA MET A 1 -9.92 24.57 -8.40
C MET A 1 -10.65 23.60 -7.49
N PRO A 2 -11.55 22.74 -7.99
CA PRO A 2 -12.21 21.78 -7.12
C PRO A 2 -11.18 20.74 -6.68
N VAL A 3 -11.05 20.53 -5.37
CA VAL A 3 -10.26 19.44 -4.80
C VAL A 3 -11.02 18.16 -5.12
N VAL A 4 -10.58 17.44 -6.16
CA VAL A 4 -11.07 16.10 -6.45
C VAL A 4 -10.49 15.20 -5.37
N LEU A 5 -11.27 14.96 -4.31
CA LEU A 5 -11.09 13.80 -3.45
C LEU A 5 -11.40 12.59 -4.33
N SER A 6 -10.39 12.08 -5.03
CA SER A 6 -10.47 10.80 -5.72
C SER A 6 -10.65 9.73 -4.65
N THR A 7 -11.90 9.44 -4.32
CA THR A 7 -12.32 8.18 -3.73
C THR A 7 -12.15 7.12 -4.81
N ASP A 8 -10.89 6.78 -5.08
CA ASP A 8 -10.51 5.61 -5.86
C ASP A 8 -10.83 4.37 -5.00
N HIS A 9 -12.13 4.05 -4.94
CA HIS A 9 -12.67 2.75 -4.53
C HIS A 9 -12.57 1.75 -5.70
N GLY A 10 -12.05 2.19 -6.86
CA GLY A 10 -11.61 1.30 -7.92
C GLY A 10 -10.37 0.56 -7.43
N SER A 11 -10.38 -0.76 -7.57
CA SER A 11 -9.26 -1.67 -7.33
C SER A 11 -7.91 -0.99 -7.58
N ARG A 12 -7.27 -0.49 -6.51
CA ARG A 12 -5.95 0.11 -6.63
C ARG A 12 -5.02 -0.97 -7.18
N PRO A 13 -4.08 -0.60 -8.07
CA PRO A 13 -3.08 -1.55 -8.51
C PRO A 13 -2.37 -2.09 -7.27
N ARG A 14 -2.21 -3.40 -7.22
CA ARG A 14 -1.44 -4.06 -6.16
C ARG A 14 -0.07 -3.41 -6.07
N PRO A 15 0.38 -2.95 -4.89
CA PRO A 15 1.66 -2.30 -4.76
C PRO A 15 2.78 -3.31 -5.03
N GLU A 16 3.87 -2.85 -5.63
CA GLU A 16 5.07 -3.65 -5.86
C GLU A 16 6.07 -3.44 -4.72
N PRO A 17 6.67 -4.51 -4.17
CA PRO A 17 7.68 -4.36 -3.14
C PRO A 17 9.00 -3.92 -3.76
N ALA A 18 9.75 -3.06 -3.08
CA ALA A 18 11.11 -2.76 -3.49
C ALA A 18 12.00 -4.02 -3.41
N GLU A 19 12.90 -4.16 -4.37
CA GLU A 19 13.80 -5.31 -4.46
C GLU A 19 14.68 -5.43 -3.20
N GLY A 20 14.73 -6.63 -2.60
CA GLY A 20 15.48 -6.88 -1.37
C GLY A 20 14.87 -6.29 -0.08
N CYS A 21 13.79 -5.50 -0.18
CA CYS A 21 13.16 -4.89 1.00
C CYS A 21 12.14 -5.85 1.63
N THR A 22 12.55 -6.50 2.72
CA THR A 22 11.69 -7.43 3.49
C THR A 22 10.42 -6.76 4.02
N PRO A 23 10.46 -5.55 4.62
CA PRO A 23 9.24 -4.83 5.02
C PRO A 23 8.24 -4.61 3.89
N CYS A 24 8.70 -4.17 2.72
CA CYS A 24 7.84 -3.99 1.54
C CYS A 24 7.20 -5.32 1.11
N GLY A 25 7.96 -6.42 1.14
CA GLY A 25 7.43 -7.76 0.88
C GLY A 25 6.30 -8.19 1.84
N TYR A 26 6.40 -7.84 3.13
CA TYR A 26 5.33 -8.10 4.09
C TYR A 26 4.11 -7.21 3.86
N LEU A 27 4.32 -5.92 3.59
CA LEU A 27 3.22 -4.98 3.34
C LEU A 27 2.40 -5.40 2.11
N VAL A 28 3.02 -5.96 1.07
CA VAL A 28 2.28 -6.51 -0.08
C VAL A 28 1.41 -7.70 0.31
N ARG A 29 1.89 -8.59 1.19
CA ARG A 29 1.07 -9.71 1.69
C ARG A 29 -0.11 -9.23 2.52
N TRP A 30 0.09 -8.19 3.33
CA TRP A 30 -0.98 -7.56 4.10
C TRP A 30 -1.99 -6.84 3.20
N PHE A 31 -1.52 -6.14 2.16
CA PHE A 31 -2.38 -5.58 1.13
C PHE A 31 -3.26 -6.67 0.49
N ASP A 32 -2.67 -7.80 0.08
CA ASP A 32 -3.40 -8.92 -0.50
C ASP A 32 -4.42 -9.51 0.49
N HIS A 33 -4.06 -9.58 1.79
CA HIS A 33 -4.97 -10.03 2.85
C HIS A 33 -6.19 -9.10 2.99
N TYR A 34 -5.96 -7.79 3.08
CA TYR A 34 -7.03 -6.80 3.29
C TYR A 34 -7.87 -6.52 2.05
N THR A 35 -7.37 -6.84 0.86
CA THR A 35 -8.14 -6.73 -0.40
C THR A 35 -8.88 -8.02 -0.75
N SER A 36 -8.56 -9.14 -0.08
CA SER A 36 -9.27 -10.40 -0.28
C SER A 36 -10.73 -10.30 0.16
N ALA A 37 -11.62 -10.96 -0.58
CA ALA A 37 -13.04 -11.00 -0.21
C ALA A 37 -13.24 -11.75 1.12
N GLY A 38 -14.08 -11.21 2.01
CA GLY A 38 -14.41 -11.84 3.28
C GLY A 38 -14.39 -10.88 4.46
N PRO A 39 -14.55 -11.41 5.70
CA PRO A 39 -14.55 -10.60 6.92
C PRO A 39 -13.22 -9.88 7.19
N GLN A 40 -12.13 -10.34 6.58
CA GLN A 40 -10.81 -9.72 6.64
C GLN A 40 -10.63 -8.53 5.69
N ARG A 41 -11.62 -8.23 4.83
CA ARG A 41 -11.54 -7.10 3.91
C ARG A 41 -11.53 -5.79 4.70
N ASP A 42 -10.45 -5.03 4.54
CA ASP A 42 -10.28 -3.72 5.16
C ASP A 42 -9.65 -2.75 4.16
N GLU A 43 -10.47 -1.90 3.56
CA GLU A 43 -9.99 -0.94 2.57
C GLU A 43 -9.03 0.09 3.18
N SER A 44 -9.23 0.47 4.44
CA SER A 44 -8.37 1.44 5.12
C SER A 44 -6.98 0.84 5.32
N ALA A 45 -6.90 -0.37 5.87
CA ALA A 45 -5.62 -1.03 6.10
C ALA A 45 -4.88 -1.35 4.79
N ALA A 46 -5.62 -1.65 3.70
CA ALA A 46 -5.04 -1.76 2.37
C ALA A 46 -4.46 -0.43 1.84
N VAL A 47 -5.13 0.70 2.11
CA VAL A 47 -4.61 2.05 1.79
C VAL A 47 -3.28 2.26 2.51
N ASP A 48 -3.26 1.99 3.81
CA ASP A 48 -2.09 2.22 4.65
C ASP A 48 -0.90 1.40 4.14
N CYS A 49 -1.10 0.12 3.82
CA CYS A 49 -0.05 -0.71 3.22
C CYS A 49 0.53 -0.10 1.94
N ALA A 50 -0.32 0.42 1.04
CA ALA A 50 0.13 1.03 -0.21
C ALA A 50 0.89 2.35 0.02
N VAL A 51 0.43 3.17 0.98
CA VAL A 51 1.09 4.43 1.37
C VAL A 51 2.45 4.15 1.99
N GLU A 52 2.53 3.18 2.90
CA GLU A 52 3.78 2.78 3.55
C GLU A 52 4.79 2.24 2.54
N ILE A 53 4.39 1.36 1.61
CA ILE A 53 5.29 0.87 0.55
C ILE A 53 5.83 2.03 -0.30
N ARG A 54 4.96 2.96 -0.69
CA ARG A 54 5.34 4.11 -1.53
C ARG A 54 6.33 5.04 -0.82
N ASN A 55 6.16 5.23 0.48
CA ASN A 55 6.95 6.18 1.27
C ASN A 55 8.13 5.52 2.01
N HIS A 56 8.26 4.20 1.93
CA HIS A 56 9.32 3.46 2.62
C HIS A 56 10.69 3.92 2.10
N PRO A 57 11.57 4.44 2.97
CA PRO A 57 12.90 4.88 2.54
C PRO A 57 13.75 3.66 2.18
N HIS A 58 14.23 3.61 0.94
CA HIS A 58 15.14 2.57 0.46
C HIS A 58 16.57 3.07 0.28
N ASP A 59 16.75 4.39 0.18
CA ASP A 59 18.05 5.00 0.23
C ASP A 59 18.42 5.30 1.69
N PRO A 60 19.71 5.15 2.08
CA PRO A 60 20.17 5.68 3.34
C PRO A 60 19.89 7.19 3.38
N PRO A 61 19.49 7.75 4.53
CA PRO A 61 19.22 9.17 4.64
C PRO A 61 20.44 9.95 4.15
N LYS A 62 20.22 10.88 3.22
CA LYS A 62 21.28 11.78 2.75
C LYS A 62 21.75 12.58 3.96
N MET A 63 22.97 12.29 4.42
CA MET A 63 23.69 13.09 5.41
C MET A 63 24.12 14.42 4.82
#